data_AF-A0A7Y4WVL4-F1
#
_entry.id   AF-A0A7Y4WVL4-F1
#
_cell.length_a   1.000
_cell.length_b   1.000
_cell.length_c   1.000
_cell.angle_alpha   90.00
_cell.angle_beta   90.00
_cell.angle_gamma   90.00
#
_symmetry.space_group_name_H-M   'P 1'
#
loop_
_entity.id
_entity.type
_entity.pdbx_description
1 polymer ?
#
loop_
_entity_poly.entity_id
_entity_poly.type
_entity_poly.pdbx_seq_one_letter_code
_entity_poly.pdbx_strand_id
1 'polypeptide(L)'
;VGTATSGVIVSRDNGETWAQTGGAPDRVPISSIVIDPKRPNYIYVGSIHSLYLSRDGGRTWNRRGGNLPLGNYTSILIDPRNSDEVLVSSALENDGGVYYSKDAGMNWKRVDSKDLKLPSRRVWMMAFDPANADRIYAGSHSSGVYVINRNLDVAAQAASAVSTNDK
;
A
#
# COMPACT_ATOMS: atom_id res chain seq x y z
N VAL A 1 -9.95 -8.56 12.46
CA VAL A 1 -10.95 -8.35 11.39
C VAL A 1 -11.15 -6.84 11.19
N GLY A 2 -11.37 -6.43 9.94
CA GLY A 2 -11.76 -5.06 9.60
C GLY A 2 -13.26 -4.99 9.37
N THR A 3 -13.88 -3.90 9.80
CA THR A 3 -15.34 -3.74 9.77
C THR A 3 -15.74 -2.48 9.00
N ALA A 4 -17.01 -2.39 8.59
CA ALA A 4 -17.54 -1.21 7.93
C ALA A 4 -17.76 -0.01 8.87
N THR A 5 -17.92 -0.26 10.17
CA THR A 5 -18.38 0.78 11.12
C THR A 5 -17.56 0.88 12.40
N SER A 6 -16.87 -0.19 12.81
CA SER A 6 -16.15 -0.26 14.08
C SER A 6 -14.63 -0.29 13.88
N GLY A 7 -14.11 -0.05 12.67
CA GLY A 7 -12.68 -0.15 12.42
C GLY A 7 -12.14 -1.57 12.61
N VAL A 8 -11.03 -1.70 13.34
CA VAL A 8 -10.35 -2.98 13.58
C VAL A 8 -10.74 -3.57 14.93
N ILE A 9 -11.13 -4.84 14.90
CA ILE A 9 -11.32 -5.67 16.09
C ILE A 9 -10.36 -6.87 16.04
N VAL A 10 -9.88 -7.29 17.20
CA VAL A 10 -8.87 -8.33 17.37
C VAL A 10 -9.41 -9.43 18.27
N SER A 11 -9.14 -10.68 17.90
CA SER A 11 -9.30 -11.85 18.75
C SER A 11 -7.91 -12.35 19.18
N ARG A 12 -7.83 -12.89 20.39
CA ARG A 12 -6.61 -13.53 20.93
C ARG A 12 -6.85 -14.99 21.36
N ASP A 13 -8.00 -15.52 21.02
CA ASP A 13 -8.55 -16.80 21.45
C ASP A 13 -9.18 -17.55 20.27
N ASN A 14 -8.50 -17.54 19.12
CA ASN A 14 -8.92 -18.23 17.89
C ASN A 14 -10.33 -17.85 17.39
N GLY A 15 -10.79 -16.65 17.70
CA GLY A 15 -12.06 -16.09 17.20
C GLY A 15 -13.24 -16.26 18.16
N GLU A 16 -13.04 -16.76 19.37
CA GLU A 16 -14.10 -16.89 20.38
C GLU A 16 -14.57 -15.53 20.88
N THR A 17 -13.66 -14.60 21.15
CA THR A 17 -13.99 -13.22 21.53
C THR A 17 -13.27 -12.19 20.66
N TRP A 18 -13.91 -11.03 20.52
CA TRP A 18 -13.42 -9.94 19.70
C TRP A 18 -13.53 -8.62 20.46
N ALA A 19 -12.44 -7.86 20.48
CA ALA A 19 -12.41 -6.55 21.12
C ALA A 19 -11.68 -5.54 20.25
N GLN A 20 -12.04 -4.27 20.38
CA GLN A 20 -11.20 -3.20 19.89
C GLN A 20 -9.94 -3.09 20.75
N THR A 21 -8.81 -2.83 20.09
CA THR A 21 -7.54 -2.53 20.76
C THR A 21 -7.30 -1.03 20.73
N GLY A 22 -6.87 -0.45 21.85
CA GLY A 22 -6.57 0.99 21.92
C GLY A 22 -5.60 1.44 20.83
N GLY A 23 -5.90 2.57 20.19
CA GLY A 23 -5.09 3.17 19.11
C GLY A 23 -5.29 2.54 17.74
N ALA A 24 -5.93 1.37 17.63
CA ALA A 24 -6.34 0.82 16.35
C ALA A 24 -7.33 1.77 15.64
N PRO A 25 -7.51 1.64 14.31
CA PRO A 25 -8.56 2.37 13.63
C PRO A 25 -9.91 2.10 14.30
N ASP A 26 -10.57 3.16 14.74
CA ASP A 26 -11.88 3.12 15.38
C ASP A 26 -12.88 3.94 14.56
N ARG A 27 -14.13 3.49 14.52
CA ARG A 27 -15.26 4.13 13.83
C ARG A 27 -14.99 4.55 12.39
N VAL A 28 -14.19 3.75 11.68
CA VAL A 28 -13.82 3.99 10.27
C VAL A 28 -13.91 2.69 9.47
N PRO A 29 -14.49 2.69 8.26
CA PRO A 29 -14.47 1.53 7.38
C PRO A 29 -13.04 1.07 7.06
N ILE A 30 -12.79 -0.23 7.24
CA ILE A 30 -11.52 -0.86 6.87
C ILE A 30 -11.63 -1.47 5.48
N SER A 31 -10.66 -1.13 4.63
CA SER A 31 -10.63 -1.52 3.22
C SER A 31 -9.63 -2.65 2.96
N SER A 32 -8.55 -2.73 3.73
CA SER A 32 -7.54 -3.78 3.59
C SER A 32 -6.84 -4.09 4.92
N ILE A 33 -6.45 -5.35 5.11
CA ILE A 33 -5.60 -5.81 6.21
C ILE A 33 -4.60 -6.79 5.65
N VAL A 34 -3.30 -6.56 5.91
CA VAL A 34 -2.22 -7.46 5.50
C VAL A 34 -1.25 -7.65 6.66
N ILE A 35 -0.84 -8.90 6.87
CA ILE A 35 0.22 -9.26 7.82
C ILE A 35 1.47 -9.57 7.01
N ASP A 36 2.62 -9.10 7.49
CA ASP A 36 3.90 -9.44 6.89
C ASP A 36 4.23 -10.93 7.10
N PRO A 37 4.40 -11.72 6.02
CA PRO A 37 4.61 -13.16 6.14
C PRO A 37 5.94 -13.54 6.81
N LYS A 38 6.94 -12.66 6.82
CA LYS A 38 8.23 -12.88 7.50
C LYS A 38 8.28 -12.24 8.89
N ARG A 39 7.39 -11.29 9.18
CA ARG A 39 7.33 -10.56 10.46
C ARG A 39 5.87 -10.53 10.94
N PRO A 40 5.33 -11.62 11.52
CA PRO A 40 3.90 -11.73 11.83
C PRO A 40 3.36 -10.68 12.82
N ASN A 41 4.24 -10.00 13.55
CA ASN A 41 3.87 -8.86 14.41
C ASN A 41 3.61 -7.55 13.63
N TYR A 42 4.00 -7.48 12.35
CA TYR A 42 3.81 -6.33 11.49
C TYR A 42 2.48 -6.45 10.76
N ILE A 43 1.56 -5.54 11.07
CA ILE A 43 0.20 -5.53 10.55
C ILE A 43 -0.06 -4.18 9.91
N TYR A 44 -0.46 -4.19 8.65
CA TYR A 44 -0.83 -3.01 7.88
C TYR A 44 -2.33 -3.01 7.66
N VAL A 45 -2.97 -1.87 7.90
CA VAL A 45 -4.42 -1.70 7.76
C VAL A 45 -4.72 -0.46 6.94
N GLY A 46 -5.35 -0.63 5.80
CA GLY A 46 -5.87 0.47 5.00
C GLY A 46 -7.32 0.74 5.34
N SER A 47 -7.66 2.01 5.55
CA SER A 47 -9.02 2.48 5.75
C SER A 47 -9.38 3.52 4.68
N ILE A 48 -10.64 3.96 4.70
CA ILE A 48 -11.08 5.06 3.82
C ILE A 48 -10.42 6.41 4.15
N HIS A 49 -9.73 6.54 5.28
CA HIS A 49 -9.11 7.78 5.73
C HIS A 49 -7.58 7.73 5.80
N SER A 50 -6.98 6.58 6.11
CA SER A 50 -5.52 6.48 6.28
C SER A 50 -5.02 5.04 6.27
N LEU A 51 -3.69 4.89 6.22
CA LEU A 51 -2.98 3.64 6.49
C LEU A 51 -2.62 3.61 7.99
N TYR A 52 -2.69 2.44 8.62
CA TYR A 52 -2.29 2.21 9.99
C TYR A 52 -1.32 1.04 10.05
N LEU A 53 -0.31 1.15 10.92
CA LEU A 53 0.74 0.15 11.09
C LEU A 53 0.87 -0.24 12.56
N SER A 54 0.84 -1.54 12.82
CA SER A 54 1.30 -2.12 14.08
C SER A 54 2.57 -2.92 13.85
N ARG A 55 3.50 -2.90 14.81
CA ARG A 55 4.76 -3.68 14.78
C ARG A 55 4.86 -4.69 15.93
N ASP A 56 3.81 -4.80 16.73
CA ASP A 56 3.77 -5.58 17.98
C ASP A 56 2.54 -6.51 18.06
N GLY A 57 2.00 -6.91 16.90
CA GLY A 57 0.88 -7.83 16.80
C GLY A 57 -0.47 -7.18 17.14
N GLY A 58 -0.63 -5.91 16.77
CA GLY A 58 -1.87 -5.15 16.96
C GLY A 58 -2.09 -4.65 18.40
N ARG A 59 -1.04 -4.58 19.23
CA ARG A 59 -1.15 -4.01 20.58
C ARG A 59 -1.07 -2.49 20.54
N THR A 60 -0.19 -1.95 19.73
CA THR A 60 -0.09 -0.52 19.44
C THR A 60 -0.12 -0.25 17.95
N TRP A 61 -0.57 0.95 17.58
CA TRP A 61 -0.84 1.34 16.21
C TRP A 61 -0.34 2.75 15.94
N ASN A 62 0.35 2.92 14.81
CA ASN A 62 0.74 4.21 14.27
C ASN A 62 -0.19 4.55 13.12
N ARG A 63 -0.91 5.66 13.24
CA ARG A 63 -1.70 6.21 12.14
C ARG A 63 -0.78 6.93 11.18
N ARG A 64 -0.75 6.45 9.93
CA ARG A 64 0.07 6.88 8.80
C ARG A 64 1.56 6.64 9.00
N GLY A 65 2.27 6.36 7.92
CA GLY A 65 3.73 6.34 7.89
C GLY A 65 4.27 7.66 7.35
N GLY A 66 5.07 8.38 8.15
CA GLY A 66 5.84 9.56 7.72
C GLY A 66 5.04 10.55 6.86
N ASN A 67 5.36 10.58 5.56
CA ASN A 67 4.87 11.51 4.55
C ASN A 67 3.70 10.99 3.68
N LEU A 68 3.10 9.83 4.01
CA LEU A 68 1.97 9.30 3.25
C LEU A 68 0.73 10.21 3.38
N PRO A 69 0.09 10.65 2.28
CA PRO A 69 -1.12 11.46 2.34
C PRO A 69 -2.30 10.75 3.04
N LEU A 70 -3.30 11.51 3.47
CA LEU A 70 -4.58 10.91 3.86
C LEU A 70 -5.32 10.42 2.60
N GLY A 71 -6.04 9.32 2.71
CA GLY A 71 -6.70 8.73 1.56
C GLY A 71 -7.34 7.39 1.85
N ASN A 72 -7.98 6.82 0.83
CA ASN A 72 -8.66 5.54 0.90
C ASN A 72 -7.72 4.42 0.46
N TYR A 73 -7.08 3.74 1.40
CA TYR A 73 -6.05 2.73 1.12
C TYR A 73 -6.65 1.33 0.97
N THR A 74 -6.69 0.85 -0.26
CA THR A 74 -7.53 -0.28 -0.69
C THR A 74 -6.77 -1.56 -0.97
N SER A 75 -5.49 -1.46 -1.30
CA SER A 75 -4.61 -2.61 -1.52
C SER A 75 -3.25 -2.36 -0.90
N ILE A 76 -2.69 -3.40 -0.28
CA ILE A 76 -1.36 -3.39 0.34
C ILE A 76 -0.63 -4.62 -0.17
N LEU A 77 0.59 -4.43 -0.66
CA LEU A 77 1.47 -5.50 -1.11
C LEU A 77 2.79 -5.40 -0.35
N ILE A 78 3.25 -6.52 0.21
CA ILE A 78 4.56 -6.64 0.85
C ILE A 78 5.40 -7.54 -0.04
N ASP A 79 6.60 -7.09 -0.42
CA ASP A 79 7.47 -7.91 -1.26
C ASP A 79 7.91 -9.17 -0.48
N PRO A 80 7.60 -10.38 -0.97
CA PRO A 80 7.97 -11.61 -0.25
C PRO A 80 9.49 -11.80 -0.17
N ARG A 81 10.28 -11.11 -1.01
CA ARG A 81 11.75 -11.16 -1.00
C ARG A 81 12.32 -10.20 0.04
N ASN A 82 11.72 -9.02 0.20
CA ASN A 82 12.14 -8.00 1.15
C ASN A 82 10.93 -7.35 1.85
N SER A 83 10.72 -7.70 3.11
CA SER A 83 9.63 -7.18 3.93
C SER A 83 9.65 -5.65 4.14
N ASP A 84 10.78 -4.97 3.95
CA ASP A 84 10.85 -3.51 4.03
C ASP A 84 10.27 -2.81 2.80
N GLU A 85 10.09 -3.54 1.69
CA GLU A 85 9.48 -3.06 0.47
C GLU A 85 7.96 -3.25 0.51
N VAL A 86 7.21 -2.15 0.63
CA VAL A 86 5.75 -2.16 0.75
C VAL A 86 5.14 -1.23 -0.28
N LEU A 87 4.14 -1.70 -1.02
CA LEU A 87 3.32 -0.89 -1.92
C LEU A 87 1.91 -0.74 -1.36
N VAL A 88 1.32 0.45 -1.50
CA VAL A 88 -0.09 0.68 -1.23
C VAL A 88 -0.78 1.42 -2.37
N SER A 89 -2.04 1.09 -2.62
CA SER A 89 -2.89 1.84 -3.53
C SER A 89 -3.90 2.69 -2.77
N SER A 90 -4.20 3.85 -3.33
CA SER A 90 -5.30 4.71 -2.89
C SER A 90 -6.37 4.80 -3.97
N ALA A 91 -7.63 4.56 -3.58
CA ALA A 91 -8.82 4.73 -4.42
C ALA A 91 -9.51 6.09 -4.22
N LEU A 92 -8.83 7.05 -3.57
CA LEU A 92 -9.35 8.40 -3.34
C LEU A 92 -9.70 9.07 -4.68
N GLU A 93 -10.86 9.71 -4.75
CA GLU A 93 -11.47 10.12 -6.01
C GLU A 93 -10.59 11.07 -6.84
N ASN A 94 -10.00 12.08 -6.20
CA ASN A 94 -9.25 13.15 -6.88
C ASN A 94 -7.73 13.05 -6.71
N ASP A 95 -7.25 12.23 -5.78
CA ASP A 95 -5.81 12.11 -5.48
C ASP A 95 -5.44 10.69 -5.01
N GLY A 96 -6.09 9.69 -5.58
CA GLY A 96 -5.65 8.30 -5.48
C GLY A 96 -4.27 8.09 -6.12
N GLY A 97 -3.77 6.87 -6.08
CA GLY A 97 -2.52 6.52 -6.75
C GLY A 97 -1.86 5.29 -6.16
N VAL A 98 -0.57 5.12 -6.47
CA VAL A 98 0.25 4.03 -5.92
C VAL A 98 1.46 4.62 -5.22
N TYR A 99 1.74 4.14 -4.01
CA TYR A 99 2.84 4.58 -3.19
C TYR A 99 3.72 3.39 -2.81
N TYR A 100 5.01 3.65 -2.65
CA TYR A 100 6.02 2.65 -2.38
C TYR A 100 6.92 3.11 -1.23
N SER A 101 7.19 2.21 -0.30
CA SER A 101 8.11 2.38 0.82
C SER A 101 9.24 1.36 0.74
N LYS A 102 10.45 1.78 1.14
CA LYS A 102 11.64 0.93 1.29
C LYS A 102 12.05 0.72 2.75
N ASP A 103 11.22 1.15 3.70
CA ASP A 103 11.51 1.16 5.13
C ASP A 103 10.31 0.68 5.97
N ALA A 104 9.62 -0.35 5.46
CA ALA A 104 8.48 -0.99 6.10
C ALA A 104 7.32 -0.04 6.40
N GLY A 105 7.12 0.96 5.53
CA GLY A 105 6.04 1.92 5.60
C GLY A 105 6.31 3.14 6.48
N MET A 106 7.57 3.46 6.79
CA MET A 106 7.89 4.68 7.54
C MET A 106 7.92 5.91 6.64
N ASN A 107 8.39 5.78 5.41
CA ASN A 107 8.39 6.81 4.38
C ASN A 107 7.93 6.25 3.04
N TRP A 108 7.32 7.12 2.24
CA TRP A 108 6.62 6.75 1.03
C TRP A 108 7.03 7.65 -0.14
N LYS A 109 7.17 7.03 -1.31
CA LYS A 109 7.35 7.70 -2.59
C LYS A 109 6.16 7.36 -3.48
N ARG A 110 5.66 8.35 -4.22
CA ARG A 110 4.60 8.12 -5.20
C ARG A 110 5.18 7.46 -6.45
N VAL A 111 4.55 6.38 -6.93
CA VAL A 111 4.99 5.60 -8.10
C VAL A 111 4.31 6.07 -9.38
N ASP A 112 3.06 6.52 -9.30
CA ASP A 112 2.32 7.01 -10.46
C ASP A 112 2.52 8.52 -10.67
N SER A 113 3.74 8.93 -11.06
CA SER A 113 3.99 10.35 -11.37
C SER A 113 2.98 10.86 -12.41
N LYS A 114 2.74 12.18 -12.44
CA LYS A 114 1.81 12.78 -13.41
C LYS A 114 2.16 12.41 -14.87
N ASP A 115 3.42 12.05 -15.13
CA ASP A 115 3.96 11.69 -16.44
C ASP A 115 3.55 10.29 -16.89
N LEU A 116 3.20 9.39 -15.95
CA LEU A 116 2.79 8.02 -16.27
C LEU A 116 1.44 7.96 -17.03
N LYS A 117 0.73 9.09 -17.14
CA LYS A 117 -0.56 9.27 -17.85
C LYS A 117 -1.53 8.09 -17.63
N LEU A 118 -1.64 7.64 -16.38
CA LEU A 118 -2.56 6.56 -16.04
C LEU A 118 -4.00 6.95 -16.38
N PRO A 119 -4.81 6.06 -16.99
CA PRO A 119 -6.20 6.34 -17.33
C PRO A 119 -7.08 6.72 -16.14
N SER A 120 -6.78 6.16 -14.96
CA SER A 120 -7.44 6.50 -13.69
C SER A 120 -6.47 6.29 -12.53
N ARG A 121 -6.45 7.27 -11.61
CA ARG A 121 -5.65 7.24 -10.37
C ARG A 121 -6.36 6.57 -9.21
N ARG A 122 -7.61 6.16 -9.39
CA ARG A 122 -8.38 5.43 -8.36
C ARG A 122 -8.05 3.95 -8.47
N VAL A 123 -7.00 3.53 -7.77
CA VAL A 123 -6.52 2.14 -7.82
C VAL A 123 -7.14 1.35 -6.67
N TRP A 124 -7.90 0.31 -7.01
CA TRP A 124 -8.64 -0.52 -6.04
C TRP A 124 -7.83 -1.70 -5.56
N MET A 125 -7.11 -2.35 -6.47
CA MET A 125 -6.42 -3.60 -6.21
C MET A 125 -5.10 -3.62 -6.95
N MET A 126 -4.09 -4.22 -6.33
CA MET A 126 -2.81 -4.48 -6.95
C MET A 126 -2.43 -5.96 -6.78
N ALA A 127 -1.66 -6.48 -7.72
CA ALA A 127 -1.03 -7.80 -7.61
C ALA A 127 0.38 -7.75 -8.21
N PHE A 128 1.33 -8.47 -7.60
CA PHE A 128 2.63 -8.68 -8.21
C PHE A 128 2.51 -9.57 -9.45
N ASP A 129 3.31 -9.28 -10.46
CA ASP A 129 3.59 -10.24 -11.52
C ASP A 129 4.49 -11.36 -10.94
N PRO A 130 4.03 -12.63 -10.93
CA PRO A 130 4.80 -13.74 -10.36
C PRO A 130 6.08 -14.05 -11.15
N ALA A 131 6.16 -13.66 -12.42
CA ALA A 131 7.35 -13.83 -13.26
C ALA A 131 8.33 -12.65 -13.13
N ASN A 132 7.84 -11.48 -12.72
CA ASN A 132 8.66 -10.28 -12.56
C ASN A 132 8.11 -9.36 -11.46
N ALA A 133 8.64 -9.48 -10.25
CA ALA A 133 8.17 -8.70 -9.11
C ALA A 133 8.44 -7.17 -9.18
N ASP A 134 9.14 -6.68 -10.23
CA ASP A 134 9.21 -5.23 -10.51
C ASP A 134 7.99 -4.70 -11.27
N ARG A 135 7.14 -5.60 -11.77
CA ARG A 135 5.86 -5.30 -12.39
C ARG A 135 4.74 -5.57 -11.42
N ILE A 136 3.79 -4.65 -11.39
CA ILE A 136 2.52 -4.83 -10.69
C ILE A 136 1.37 -4.62 -11.67
N TYR A 137 0.34 -5.44 -11.53
CA TYR A 137 -0.95 -5.21 -12.15
C TYR A 137 -1.79 -4.36 -11.20
N ALA A 138 -2.35 -3.26 -11.70
CA ALA A 138 -3.20 -2.36 -10.95
C ALA A 138 -4.59 -2.32 -11.59
N GLY A 139 -5.62 -2.76 -10.85
CA GLY A 139 -7.01 -2.65 -11.22
C GLY A 139 -7.61 -1.34 -10.74
N SER A 140 -8.28 -0.60 -11.62
CA SER A 140 -8.77 0.74 -11.33
C SER A 140 -10.27 0.92 -11.45
N HIS A 141 -10.75 2.01 -10.86
CA HIS A 141 -12.11 2.45 -11.06
C HIS A 141 -12.29 2.94 -12.50
N SER A 142 -13.24 2.34 -13.22
CA SER A 142 -13.73 2.77 -14.54
C SER A 142 -12.72 2.75 -15.69
N SER A 143 -11.53 2.18 -15.54
CA SER A 143 -10.52 2.19 -16.61
C SER A 143 -9.73 0.88 -16.79
N GLY A 144 -10.16 -0.20 -16.14
CA GLY A 144 -9.61 -1.54 -16.35
C GLY A 144 -8.33 -1.83 -15.54
N VAL A 145 -7.44 -2.64 -16.12
CA VAL A 145 -6.20 -3.10 -15.49
C VAL A 145 -5.01 -2.54 -16.26
N TYR A 146 -4.00 -2.05 -15.54
CA TYR A 146 -2.74 -1.55 -16.12
C TYR A 146 -1.53 -2.21 -15.47
N VAL A 147 -0.41 -2.18 -16.18
CA VAL A 147 0.89 -2.61 -15.65
C VAL A 147 1.68 -1.37 -15.22
N ILE A 148 2.17 -1.38 -13.99
CA ILE A 148 3.04 -0.33 -13.45
C ILE A 148 4.40 -0.96 -13.15
N ASN A 149 5.49 -0.31 -13.58
CA ASN A 149 6.84 -0.68 -13.19
C ASN A 149 7.20 0.13 -11.93
N ARG A 150 7.58 -0.56 -10.84
CA ARG A 150 7.92 0.11 -9.57
C ARG A 150 9.31 0.76 -9.56
N ASN A 151 10.20 0.34 -10.47
CA ASN A 151 11.54 0.89 -10.65
C ASN A 151 11.55 2.03 -11.68
N LEU A 152 11.03 3.20 -11.32
CA LEU A 152 11.00 4.37 -12.20
C LEU A 152 12.38 4.98 -12.45
N ASP A 153 13.36 4.71 -11.57
CA ASP A 153 14.72 5.23 -11.70
C ASP A 153 15.46 4.64 -12.91
N VAL A 154 15.14 3.40 -13.33
CA VAL A 154 15.82 2.74 -14.45
C VAL A 154 15.38 3.34 -15.80
N ALA A 155 14.12 3.73 -15.94
CA ALA A 155 13.63 4.36 -17.17
C ALA A 155 14.25 5.76 -17.38
N ALA A 156 14.44 6.51 -16.29
CA ALA A 156 15.10 7.82 -16.32
C ALA A 156 16.62 7.71 -16.56
N GLN A 157 17.29 6.70 -15.98
CA GLN A 157 18.71 6.45 -16.20
C GLN A 157 19.02 5.86 -17.58
N ALA A 158 18.13 5.05 -18.15
CA ALA A 158 18.28 4.55 -19.51
C ALA A 158 18.11 5.67 -20.55
N ALA A 159 17.19 6.61 -20.31
CA ALA A 159 17.00 7.78 -21.18
C ALA A 159 18.19 8.76 -21.14
N SER A 160 18.85 8.93 -19.99
CA SER A 160 20.04 9.79 -19.89
C SER A 160 21.30 9.13 -20.47
N ALA A 161 21.44 7.80 -20.38
CA ALA A 161 22.58 7.07 -20.94
C ALA A 161 22.61 7.07 -22.49
N VAL A 162 21.45 7.17 -23.15
CA VAL A 162 21.38 7.29 -24.62
C VAL A 162 21.78 8.69 -25.10
N SER A 163 21.56 9.74 -24.30
CA SER A 163 21.94 11.12 -24.66
C SER A 163 23.43 11.46 -24.55
N THR A 164 24.23 10.62 -23.91
CA THR A 164 25.67 10.87 -23.68
C THR A 164 26.60 10.21 -24.69
N ASN A 165 26.08 9.44 -25.66
CA ASN A 165 26.89 8.76 -26.68
C ASN A 165 26.97 9.49 -28.04
N ASP A 166 26.33 10.66 -28.19
CA ASP A 166 26.42 11.49 -29.39
C ASP A 166 27.27 12.75 -29.15
N LYS A 167 28.53 12.57 -28.74
CA LYS A 167 29.58 13.59 -28.82
C LYS A 167 30.91 13.00 -29.25
#